data_AF-C0QF54-F1
#
_entry.id   AF-C0QF54-F1
#
_cell.length_a   1.000
_cell.length_b   1.000
_cell.length_c   1.000
_cell.angle_alpha   90.00
_cell.angle_beta   90.00
_cell.angle_gamma   90.00
#
_symmetry.space_group_name_H-M   'P 1'
#
loop_
_entity.id
_entity.type
_entity.pdbx_description
1 polymer ?
#
loop_
_entity_poly.entity_id
_entity_poly.type
_entity_poly.pdbx_seq_one_letter_code
_entity_poly.pdbx_strand_id
1 'polypeptide(L)'
;MSTPIQPAVDTDKINEILWTRKKEIQVSLKSCAHCSLCADSCFLYQCREKDPRYMPSHKFINSIGTLYKKKGNVTREALEEIRDIVWKRCVLCTRCYCPLGIDIPSMIALARKVCRSQNVFYDYSQETRGPQK
;
A
#
# COMPACT_ATOMS: atom_id res chain seq x y z
N MET A 1 20.52 1.59 -24.47
CA MET A 1 20.59 1.33 -23.03
C MET A 1 19.60 0.22 -22.73
N SER A 2 20.08 -1.01 -22.57
CA SER A 2 19.23 -2.17 -22.28
C SER A 2 18.55 -1.98 -20.93
N THR A 3 17.22 -1.85 -20.93
CA THR A 3 16.40 -1.84 -19.71
C THR A 3 16.79 -3.07 -18.87
N PRO A 4 17.14 -2.92 -17.59
CA PRO A 4 17.38 -4.08 -16.73
C PRO A 4 16.14 -4.97 -16.79
N ILE A 5 16.32 -6.23 -17.17
CA ILE A 5 15.26 -7.23 -17.16
C ILE A 5 14.81 -7.34 -15.71
N GLN A 6 13.69 -6.70 -15.37
CA GLN A 6 13.15 -6.78 -14.03
C GLN A 6 12.76 -8.24 -13.77
N PRO A 7 13.15 -8.82 -12.62
CA PRO A 7 12.86 -10.21 -12.33
C PRO A 7 11.35 -10.45 -12.34
N ALA A 8 10.96 -11.63 -12.82
CA ALA A 8 9.57 -12.04 -12.84
C ALA A 8 8.99 -12.04 -11.41
N VAL A 9 7.70 -11.73 -11.29
CA VAL A 9 7.00 -11.67 -9.99
C VAL A 9 6.80 -13.07 -9.44
N ASP A 10 7.33 -13.34 -8.25
CA ASP A 10 7.14 -14.59 -7.53
C ASP A 10 5.79 -14.58 -6.81
N THR A 11 4.78 -15.14 -7.48
CA THR A 11 3.39 -15.18 -6.99
C THR A 11 3.24 -16.10 -5.78
N ASP A 12 4.02 -17.18 -5.68
CA ASP A 12 3.94 -18.12 -4.56
C ASP A 12 4.45 -17.48 -3.28
N LYS A 13 5.56 -16.73 -3.37
CA LYS A 13 6.07 -15.97 -2.23
C LYS A 13 5.12 -14.88 -1.77
N ILE A 14 4.48 -14.17 -2.70
CA ILE A 14 3.44 -13.20 -2.36
C ILE A 14 2.31 -13.89 -1.58
N ASN A 15 1.82 -15.01 -2.12
CA ASN A 15 0.75 -15.76 -1.49
C ASN A 15 1.14 -16.22 -0.09
N GLU A 16 2.31 -16.82 0.10
CA GLU A 16 2.81 -17.24 1.42
C GLU A 16 2.68 -16.12 2.45
N ILE A 17 3.12 -14.90 2.11
CA ILE A 17 3.00 -13.72 2.98
C ILE A 17 1.54 -13.36 3.24
N LEU A 18 0.69 -13.31 2.21
CA LEU A 18 -0.73 -12.99 2.34
C LEU A 18 -1.46 -14.01 3.23
N TRP A 19 -1.12 -15.29 3.12
CA TRP A 19 -1.74 -16.38 3.87
C TRP A 19 -1.47 -16.30 5.36
N THR A 20 -0.29 -15.78 5.78
CA THR A 20 0.02 -15.58 7.21
C THR A 20 -0.99 -14.71 7.95
N ARG A 21 -1.64 -13.77 7.26
CA ARG A 21 -2.62 -12.82 7.83
C ARG A 21 -3.95 -12.81 7.09
N LYS A 22 -4.29 -13.92 6.41
CA LYS A 22 -5.46 -14.04 5.53
C LYS A 22 -6.77 -13.55 6.17
N LYS A 23 -7.07 -14.05 7.39
CA LYS A 23 -8.32 -13.75 8.11
C LYS A 23 -8.44 -12.25 8.40
N GLU A 24 -7.34 -11.64 8.84
CA GLU A 24 -7.30 -10.22 9.17
C GLU A 24 -7.50 -9.34 7.94
N ILE A 25 -6.83 -9.65 6.82
CA ILE A 25 -7.05 -8.94 5.55
C ILE A 25 -8.51 -9.07 5.11
N GLN A 26 -9.06 -10.29 5.18
CA GLN A 26 -10.42 -10.58 4.75
C GLN A 26 -11.46 -9.81 5.59
N VAL A 27 -11.32 -9.82 6.91
CA VAL A 27 -12.19 -9.07 7.82
C VAL A 27 -12.04 -7.58 7.54
N SER A 28 -10.80 -7.06 7.51
CA SER A 28 -10.55 -5.64 7.23
C SER A 28 -11.18 -5.16 5.92
N LEU A 29 -11.08 -5.95 4.84
CA LEU A 29 -11.67 -5.60 3.54
C LEU A 29 -13.20 -5.65 3.57
N LYS A 30 -13.79 -6.61 4.28
CA LYS A 30 -15.25 -6.72 4.42
C LYS A 30 -15.83 -5.65 5.34
N SER A 31 -15.10 -5.25 6.37
CA SER A 31 -15.53 -4.24 7.34
C SER A 31 -15.45 -2.82 6.80
N CYS A 32 -14.68 -2.56 5.74
CA CYS A 32 -14.56 -1.20 5.21
C CYS A 32 -15.87 -0.75 4.52
N ALA A 33 -16.65 0.09 5.19
CA ALA A 33 -17.91 0.63 4.66
C ALA A 33 -17.75 1.79 3.65
N HIS A 34 -16.52 2.07 3.19
CA HIS A 34 -16.22 3.21 2.31
C HIS A 34 -16.73 4.58 2.81
N CYS A 35 -16.90 4.73 4.12
CA CYS A 35 -17.48 5.91 4.77
C CYS A 35 -16.56 7.15 4.82
N SER A 36 -15.30 7.03 4.38
CA SER A 36 -14.30 8.11 4.39
C SER A 36 -13.95 8.71 5.76
N LEU A 37 -14.48 8.19 6.88
CA LEU A 37 -14.19 8.71 8.23
C LEU A 37 -12.71 8.62 8.64
N CYS A 38 -11.92 7.78 7.97
CA CYS A 38 -10.47 7.72 8.19
C CYS A 38 -9.69 8.87 7.50
N ALA A 39 -10.31 9.62 6.58
CA ALA A 39 -9.61 10.59 5.74
C ALA A 39 -8.93 11.68 6.57
N ASP A 40 -9.68 12.32 7.48
CA ASP A 40 -9.18 13.48 8.21
C ASP A 40 -8.06 13.15 9.20
N SER A 41 -7.94 11.89 9.61
CA SER A 41 -6.85 11.42 10.47
C SER A 41 -5.48 11.38 9.78
N CYS A 42 -5.43 11.44 8.44
CA CYS A 42 -4.19 11.37 7.68
C CYS A 42 -3.65 12.77 7.36
N PHE A 43 -2.50 13.12 7.94
CA PHE A 43 -1.87 14.42 7.66
C PHE A 43 -1.51 14.60 6.17
N LEU A 44 -1.09 13.54 5.47
CA LEU A 44 -0.80 13.63 4.04
C LEU A 44 -2.05 13.91 3.21
N TYR A 45 -3.23 13.47 3.65
CA TYR A 45 -4.49 13.84 3.00
C TYR A 45 -4.76 15.35 3.19
N GLN A 46 -4.59 15.86 4.42
CA GLN A 46 -4.78 17.28 4.71
C GLN A 46 -3.77 18.18 3.95
N CYS A 47 -2.50 17.81 3.94
CA CYS A 47 -1.43 18.58 3.30
C CYS A 47 -1.40 18.46 1.76
N ARG A 48 -2.18 17.55 1.17
CA ARG A 48 -2.25 17.33 -0.29
C ARG A 48 -3.62 17.72 -0.83
N GLU A 49 -4.14 18.84 -0.35
CA GLU A 49 -5.39 19.44 -0.84
C GLU A 49 -6.58 18.46 -0.79
N LYS A 50 -6.57 17.55 0.19
CA LYS A 50 -7.61 16.52 0.34
C LYS A 50 -7.76 15.62 -0.89
N ASP A 51 -6.66 15.36 -1.62
CA ASP A 51 -6.63 14.41 -2.72
C ASP A 51 -7.01 12.99 -2.22
N PRO A 52 -8.10 12.38 -2.74
CA PRO A 52 -8.59 11.06 -2.31
C PRO A 52 -7.55 9.94 -2.38
N ARG A 53 -6.53 10.06 -3.24
CA ARG A 53 -5.43 9.08 -3.35
C ARG A 53 -4.61 8.98 -2.06
N TYR A 54 -4.65 10.01 -1.22
CA TYR A 54 -4.00 10.04 0.10
C TYR A 54 -4.91 9.61 1.25
N MET A 55 -6.16 9.24 0.99
CA MET A 55 -7.05 8.70 2.02
C MET A 55 -6.53 7.34 2.55
N PRO A 56 -6.55 7.07 3.86
CA PRO A 56 -6.07 5.79 4.40
C PRO A 56 -6.79 4.56 3.83
N SER A 57 -8.12 4.59 3.72
CA SER A 57 -8.90 3.51 3.11
C SER A 57 -8.51 3.27 1.65
N HIS A 58 -8.32 4.34 0.87
CA HIS A 58 -7.84 4.24 -0.51
C HIS A 58 -6.48 3.52 -0.58
N LYS A 59 -5.52 3.89 0.30
CA LYS A 59 -4.20 3.24 0.34
C LYS A 59 -4.31 1.76 0.68
N PHE A 60 -5.09 1.43 1.71
CA PHE A 60 -5.32 0.05 2.14
C PHE A 60 -5.93 -0.81 1.02
N ILE A 61 -7.04 -0.34 0.43
CA ILE A 61 -7.80 -1.09 -0.58
C ILE A 61 -6.96 -1.29 -1.85
N ASN A 62 -6.23 -0.26 -2.29
CA ASN A 62 -5.46 -0.31 -3.53
C ASN A 62 -4.04 -0.88 -3.38
N SER A 63 -3.60 -1.20 -2.16
CA SER A 63 -2.33 -1.90 -1.90
C SER A 63 -2.57 -3.37 -1.55
N ILE A 64 -2.65 -3.70 -0.25
CA ILE A 64 -2.86 -5.08 0.21
C ILE A 64 -4.20 -5.64 -0.27
N GLY A 65 -5.23 -4.79 -0.41
CA GLY A 65 -6.52 -5.20 -0.94
C GLY A 65 -6.43 -5.71 -2.38
N THR A 66 -5.68 -5.01 -3.24
CA THR A 66 -5.40 -5.44 -4.61
C THR A 66 -4.64 -6.77 -4.64
N LEU A 67 -3.57 -6.89 -3.85
CA LEU A 67 -2.74 -8.10 -3.75
C LEU A 67 -3.59 -9.31 -3.32
N TYR A 68 -4.44 -9.11 -2.31
CA TYR A 68 -5.32 -10.15 -1.79
C TYR A 68 -6.39 -10.56 -2.79
N LYS A 69 -7.10 -9.61 -3.41
CA LYS A 69 -8.15 -9.89 -4.40
C LYS A 69 -7.60 -10.64 -5.62
N LYS A 70 -6.40 -10.31 -6.05
CA LYS A 70 -5.71 -10.96 -7.16
C LYS A 70 -4.96 -12.24 -6.76
N LYS A 71 -5.01 -12.66 -5.49
CA LYS A 71 -4.28 -13.84 -4.97
C LYS A 71 -2.79 -13.80 -5.35
N GLY A 72 -2.18 -12.63 -5.22
CA GLY A 72 -0.79 -12.39 -5.60
C GLY A 72 -0.49 -12.37 -7.11
N ASN A 73 -1.44 -12.69 -7.99
CA ASN A 73 -1.25 -12.64 -9.44
C ASN A 73 -1.28 -11.18 -9.94
N VAL A 74 -0.15 -10.50 -9.81
CA VAL A 74 0.04 -9.09 -10.17
C VAL A 74 1.25 -8.93 -11.07
N THR A 75 1.19 -7.94 -11.97
CA THR A 75 2.33 -7.59 -12.81
C THR A 75 3.37 -6.77 -12.03
N ARG A 76 4.55 -6.61 -12.63
CA ARG A 76 5.64 -5.82 -12.05
C ARG A 76 5.22 -4.36 -11.90
N GLU A 77 4.52 -3.82 -12.89
CA GLU A 77 3.98 -2.46 -12.94
C GLU A 77 2.97 -2.25 -11.81
N ALA A 78 2.07 -3.20 -11.58
CA ALA A 78 1.12 -3.13 -10.47
C ALA A 78 1.84 -3.08 -9.10
N LEU A 79 2.95 -3.80 -8.93
CA LEU A 79 3.77 -3.69 -7.72
C LEU A 79 4.47 -2.32 -7.60
N GLU A 80 4.90 -1.72 -8.71
CA GLU A 80 5.46 -0.35 -8.73
C GLU A 80 4.40 0.70 -8.33
N GLU A 81 3.17 0.55 -8.81
CA GLU A 81 2.06 1.41 -8.40
C GLU A 81 1.75 1.25 -6.90
N ILE A 82 1.72 0.01 -6.41
CA ILE A 82 1.55 -0.28 -4.98
C ILE A 82 2.70 0.32 -4.18
N ARG A 83 3.94 0.26 -4.66
CA ARG A 83 5.11 0.89 -4.03
C ARG A 83 4.85 2.39 -3.81
N ASP A 84 4.39 3.09 -4.83
CA ASP A 84 4.11 4.52 -4.72
C ASP A 84 2.98 4.80 -3.71
N ILE A 85 1.97 3.93 -3.62
CA ILE A 85 0.92 4.04 -2.59
C ILE A 85 1.51 3.88 -1.18
N VAL A 86 2.32 2.85 -0.96
CA VAL A 86 2.76 2.46 0.40
C VAL A 86 4.01 3.19 0.88
N TRP A 87 4.77 3.87 0.01
CA TRP A 87 5.93 4.70 0.39
C TRP A 87 5.76 6.19 0.08
N LYS A 88 5.38 6.59 -1.14
CA LYS A 88 5.22 8.02 -1.47
C LYS A 88 3.99 8.63 -0.83
N ARG A 89 2.86 7.91 -0.85
CA ARG A 89 1.59 8.40 -0.28
C ARG A 89 1.42 8.03 1.19
N CYS A 90 2.31 7.24 1.77
CA CYS A 90 2.25 6.82 3.16
C CYS A 90 3.64 6.78 3.80
N VAL A 91 3.84 7.55 4.87
CA VAL A 91 5.05 7.47 5.70
C VAL A 91 4.94 6.44 6.83
N LEU A 92 3.80 5.75 6.95
CA LEU A 92 3.50 4.79 8.01
C LEU A 92 3.61 5.40 9.42
N CYS A 93 3.06 6.59 9.62
CA CYS A 93 3.08 7.30 10.91
C CYS A 93 2.08 6.76 11.96
N THR A 94 1.34 5.70 11.63
CA THR A 94 0.33 5.03 12.48
C THR A 94 -0.77 5.90 13.07
N ARG A 95 -0.88 7.18 12.67
CA ARG A 95 -1.89 8.13 13.20
C ARG A 95 -3.29 7.93 12.63
N CYS A 96 -3.42 7.25 11.48
CA CYS A 96 -4.73 7.07 10.88
C CYS A 96 -5.61 6.16 11.73
N TYR A 97 -6.88 6.54 11.88
CA TYR A 97 -7.85 5.83 12.69
C TYR A 97 -9.07 5.44 11.84
N CYS A 98 -9.58 4.24 12.05
CA CYS A 98 -10.82 3.77 11.45
C CYS A 98 -11.84 3.47 12.57
N PRO A 99 -13.02 4.11 12.58
CA PRO A 99 -14.03 3.86 13.61
C PRO A 99 -14.62 2.45 13.56
N LEU A 100 -14.40 1.71 12.47
CA LEU A 100 -14.81 0.31 12.31
C LEU A 100 -13.74 -0.68 12.79
N GLY A 101 -12.66 -0.19 13.42
CA GLY A 101 -11.62 -1.03 14.02
C GLY A 101 -10.59 -1.58 13.03
N ILE A 102 -10.52 -1.08 11.80
CA ILE A 102 -9.54 -1.53 10.80
C ILE A 102 -8.16 -0.96 11.11
N ASP A 103 -7.17 -1.82 11.37
CA ASP A 103 -5.76 -1.46 11.50
C ASP A 103 -5.12 -1.21 10.12
N ILE A 104 -5.45 -0.04 9.54
CA ILE A 104 -4.92 0.40 8.24
C ILE A 104 -3.38 0.47 8.24
N PRO A 105 -2.69 1.02 9.26
CA PRO A 105 -1.23 1.02 9.30
C PRO A 105 -0.64 -0.38 9.16
N SER A 106 -1.15 -1.36 9.90
CA SER A 106 -0.65 -2.73 9.86
C SER A 106 -0.90 -3.41 8.52
N MET A 107 -2.03 -3.11 7.87
CA MET A 107 -2.33 -3.55 6.52
C MET A 107 -1.37 -2.95 5.46
N ILE A 108 -1.04 -1.66 5.58
CA ILE A 108 -0.04 -1.01 4.69
C ILE A 108 1.35 -1.59 4.94
N ALA A 109 1.73 -1.86 6.20
CA ALA A 109 3.00 -2.49 6.53
C ALA A 109 3.12 -3.89 5.90
N LEU A 110 2.02 -4.65 5.86
CA LEU A 110 1.97 -5.95 5.19
C LEU A 110 2.18 -5.81 3.67
N ALA A 111 1.56 -4.81 3.02
CA ALA A 111 1.82 -4.53 1.60
C ALA A 111 3.29 -4.17 1.34
N ARG A 112 3.92 -3.38 2.21
CA ARG A 112 5.38 -3.11 2.14
C ARG A 112 6.21 -4.39 2.24
N LYS A 113 5.82 -5.34 3.10
CA LYS A 113 6.49 -6.65 3.23
C LYS A 113 6.39 -7.45 1.93
N VAL A 114 5.21 -7.48 1.30
CA VAL A 114 5.01 -8.12 -0.01
C VAL A 114 5.89 -7.47 -1.08
N CYS A 115 5.90 -6.14 -1.18
CA CYS A 115 6.73 -5.43 -2.15
C CYS A 115 8.23 -5.75 -1.94
N ARG A 116 8.72 -5.72 -0.70
CA ARG A 116 10.11 -6.06 -0.38
C ARG A 116 10.49 -7.48 -0.76
N SER A 117 9.59 -8.46 -0.63
CA SER A 117 9.88 -9.84 -1.04
C SER A 117 10.11 -9.97 -2.55
N GLN A 118 9.64 -8.99 -3.32
CA GLN A 118 9.78 -8.91 -4.77
C GLN A 118 10.89 -7.92 -5.19
N ASN A 119 11.76 -7.50 -4.26
CA ASN A 119 12.76 -6.44 -4.46
C ASN A 119 12.16 -5.11 -4.91
N VAL A 120 10.94 -4.82 -4.47
CA VAL A 120 10.23 -3.58 -4.76
C VAL A 120 10.20 -2.73 -3.50
N PHE A 121 10.95 -1.65 -3.53
CA PHE A 121 11.01 -0.68 -2.44
C PHE A 121 11.32 0.70 -3.00
N TYR A 122 11.03 1.72 -2.20
CA TYR A 122 11.34 3.08 -2.55
C TYR A 122 12.82 3.38 -2.26
N ASP A 123 13.55 3.83 -3.28
CA ASP A 123 14.93 4.31 -3.13
C ASP A 123 14.93 5.82 -2.86
N TYR A 124 15.26 6.18 -1.62
CA TYR A 124 15.32 7.58 -1.18
C TYR A 124 16.56 8.32 -1.71
N SER A 125 17.58 7.61 -2.21
CA SER A 125 18.80 8.24 -2.72
C SER A 125 18.60 8.94 -4.07
N GLN A 126 17.58 8.53 -4.83
CA GLN A 126 17.22 9.14 -6.11
C GLN A 126 16.47 10.47 -5.95
N GLU A 127 16.09 10.85 -4.73
CA GLU A 127 15.30 12.05 -4.43
C GLU A 127 16.16 13.21 -3.89
N THR A 128 17.37 13.40 -4.44
CA THR A 128 18.06 14.68 -4.27
C THR A 128 17.39 15.74 -5.15
N ARG A 129 16.63 16.65 -4.50
CA ARG A 129 16.23 17.99 -4.99
C ARG A 129 15.18 18.01 -6.11
N GLY A 130 13.90 17.99 -5.74
CA GLY A 130 12.82 18.54 -6.58
C GLY A 130 11.95 19.48 -5.73
N PRO A 131 11.49 20.63 -6.26
CA PRO A 131 10.72 21.58 -5.46
C PRO A 131 9.40 20.94 -5.03
N GLN A 132 9.11 21.01 -3.74
CA GLN A 132 7.78 20.76 -3.23
C GLN A 132 6.86 21.83 -3.81
N LYS A 133 6.07 21.44 -4.82
CA LYS A 133 4.85 22.16 -5.19
C LYS A 133 3.85 22.04 -4.04
#